data_AF-A0A8T0QH15-F1
#
_entry.id   AF-A0A8T0QH15-F1
#
_cell.length_a   1.000
_cell.length_b   1.000
_cell.length_c   1.000
_cell.angle_alpha   90.00
_cell.angle_beta   90.00
_cell.angle_gamma   90.00
#
_symmetry.space_group_name_H-M   'P 1'
#
loop_
_entity.id
_entity.type
_entity.pdbx_description
1 polymer ?
#
loop_
_entity_poly.entity_id
_entity_poly.type
_entity_poly.pdbx_seq_one_letter_code
_entity_poly.pdbx_strand_id
1 'polypeptide(L)'
;MRCDAMLRISSDPPSNQPTNQQSMSIDALCMQAAKLLGPPTTFNAAKLKVEFAGEDPLLRGKKQPFPRAYTLTHCDLTANLTLAVTGGPMTSEQLRSWQSTLQRDDVVAEWKEAAAGAGEMALHVHCFVSGANLLQELAAGFRYYVFSKELPLVLKAVVHGDAALFSERPELMEAKVWVHFHSSSRKYNRIECWGPLREATKRNLHLLDRRLDELQSAITRSRRRRKWASPETIFNALVALLL
;
A
#
# COMPACT_ATOMS: atom_id res chain seq x y z
N MET A 1 57.75 -48.66 42.03
CA MET A 1 58.11 -48.53 40.61
C MET A 1 56.85 -48.15 39.84
N ARG A 2 56.93 -47.02 39.12
CA ARG A 2 55.86 -46.37 38.35
C ARG A 2 55.50 -47.20 37.12
N CYS A 3 54.23 -47.19 36.71
CA CYS A 3 53.80 -47.16 35.32
C CYS A 3 52.37 -46.59 35.22
N ASP A 4 52.17 -45.75 34.20
CA ASP A 4 51.09 -44.79 33.95
C ASP A 4 49.67 -45.36 33.83
N ALA A 5 48.69 -44.56 34.28
CA ALA A 5 47.34 -44.54 33.73
C ALA A 5 46.87 -43.09 33.58
N MET A 6 46.71 -42.69 32.32
CA MET A 6 46.24 -41.39 31.83
C MET A 6 44.71 -41.36 31.90
N LEU A 7 44.11 -40.42 32.64
CA LEU A 7 42.70 -40.06 32.50
C LEU A 7 42.59 -38.58 32.12
N ARG A 8 42.28 -38.34 30.84
CA ARG A 8 41.83 -37.05 30.32
C ARG A 8 40.35 -36.90 30.67
N ILE A 9 40.02 -35.85 31.42
CA ILE A 9 38.63 -35.43 31.65
C ILE A 9 38.14 -34.77 30.36
N SER A 10 37.18 -35.42 29.70
CA SER A 10 36.41 -34.85 28.59
C SER A 10 35.25 -34.05 29.17
N SER A 11 35.23 -32.75 28.89
CA SER A 11 34.11 -31.85 29.20
C SER A 11 33.22 -31.71 27.97
N ASP A 12 32.14 -32.47 27.90
CA ASP A 12 31.09 -32.26 26.90
C ASP A 12 30.19 -31.08 27.33
N PRO A 13 29.93 -30.09 26.45
CA PRO A 13 28.98 -29.03 26.72
C PRO A 13 27.52 -29.51 26.55
N PRO A 14 26.54 -28.86 27.21
CA PRO A 14 25.16 -29.31 27.17
C PRO A 14 24.55 -29.17 25.78
N SER A 15 23.87 -30.24 25.37
CA SER A 15 23.05 -30.35 24.16
C SER A 15 22.04 -29.19 24.06
N ASN A 16 22.32 -28.23 23.18
CA ASN A 16 21.34 -27.27 22.68
C ASN A 16 20.38 -27.97 21.72
N GLN A 17 19.21 -28.39 22.21
CA GLN A 17 18.08 -28.65 21.32
C GLN A 17 17.46 -27.30 20.90
N PRO A 18 17.32 -27.01 19.59
CA PRO A 18 16.54 -25.86 19.17
C PRO A 18 15.07 -26.18 19.38
N THR A 19 14.43 -25.46 20.31
CA THR A 19 12.98 -25.34 20.39
C THR A 19 12.48 -24.67 19.11
N ASN A 20 12.24 -25.48 18.08
CA ASN A 20 11.69 -25.05 16.81
C ASN A 20 10.19 -24.75 16.99
N GLN A 21 9.89 -23.65 17.66
CA GLN A 21 8.56 -23.07 17.73
C GLN A 21 8.49 -22.04 16.60
N GLN A 22 8.32 -22.53 15.36
CA GLN A 22 7.99 -21.70 14.21
C GLN A 22 6.65 -21.01 14.47
N SER A 23 6.71 -19.80 15.03
CA SER A 23 5.65 -18.82 14.97
C SER A 23 5.41 -18.52 13.49
N MET A 24 4.15 -18.57 13.05
CA MET A 24 3.82 -18.03 11.73
C MET A 24 4.23 -16.56 11.72
N SER A 25 5.01 -16.14 10.72
CA SER A 25 5.32 -14.71 10.62
C SER A 25 4.01 -13.96 10.43
N ILE A 26 3.87 -12.82 11.09
CA ILE A 26 2.66 -12.00 11.04
C ILE A 26 2.35 -11.57 9.60
N ASP A 27 3.38 -11.45 8.76
CA ASP A 27 3.25 -11.30 7.30
C ASP A 27 2.39 -12.41 6.67
N ALA A 28 2.56 -13.67 7.06
CA ALA A 28 1.78 -14.78 6.52
C ALA A 28 0.29 -14.70 6.95
N LEU A 29 0.01 -14.17 8.13
CA LEU A 29 -1.36 -13.97 8.62
C LEU A 29 -2.05 -12.80 7.88
N CYS A 30 -1.34 -11.68 7.74
CA CYS A 30 -1.77 -10.52 6.94
C CYS A 30 -2.06 -10.93 5.49
N MET A 31 -1.17 -11.71 4.88
CA MET A 31 -1.34 -12.25 3.53
C MET A 31 -2.53 -13.22 3.42
N GLN A 32 -2.82 -13.98 4.49
CA GLN A 32 -3.98 -14.88 4.52
C GLN A 32 -5.30 -14.09 4.58
N ALA A 33 -5.35 -12.97 5.31
CA ALA A 33 -6.54 -12.11 5.37
C ALA A 33 -6.73 -11.27 4.12
N ALA A 34 -5.64 -10.90 3.44
CA ALA A 34 -5.69 -10.28 2.11
C ALA A 34 -6.47 -11.12 1.09
N LYS A 35 -6.47 -12.45 1.23
CA LYS A 35 -7.29 -13.36 0.39
C LYS A 35 -8.79 -13.33 0.70
N LEU A 36 -9.19 -12.89 1.88
CA LEU A 36 -10.60 -12.73 2.24
C LEU A 36 -11.18 -11.43 1.68
N LEU A 37 -10.32 -10.53 1.21
CA LEU A 37 -10.73 -9.39 0.40
C LEU A 37 -11.13 -9.94 -0.97
N GLY A 38 -12.40 -9.77 -1.33
CA GLY A 38 -12.97 -10.15 -2.63
C GLY A 38 -12.25 -9.54 -3.83
N PRO A 39 -12.76 -9.69 -5.06
CA PRO A 39 -12.15 -9.08 -6.24
C PRO A 39 -11.93 -7.56 -6.03
N PRO A 40 -10.91 -6.96 -6.67
CA PRO A 40 -10.66 -5.52 -6.57
C PRO A 40 -11.94 -4.74 -6.82
N THR A 41 -12.14 -3.67 -6.05
CA THR A 41 -13.37 -2.87 -6.19
C THR A 41 -13.44 -2.31 -7.61
N THR A 42 -14.59 -2.48 -8.26
CA THR A 42 -14.81 -1.86 -9.57
C THR A 42 -15.11 -0.39 -9.38
N PHE A 43 -14.34 0.48 -10.05
CA PHE A 43 -14.58 1.93 -10.04
C PHE A 43 -16.01 2.24 -10.50
N ASN A 44 -16.76 2.99 -9.68
CA ASN A 44 -18.08 3.48 -10.01
C ASN A 44 -18.08 5.01 -10.00
N ALA A 45 -18.18 5.60 -11.19
CA ALA A 45 -18.19 7.05 -11.38
C ALA A 45 -19.31 7.76 -10.60
N ALA A 46 -20.49 7.14 -10.45
CA ALA A 46 -21.62 7.75 -9.75
C ALA A 46 -21.37 7.93 -8.24
N LYS A 47 -20.36 7.24 -7.68
CA LYS A 47 -19.95 7.34 -6.28
C LYS A 47 -18.77 8.30 -6.07
N LEU A 48 -18.23 8.88 -7.16
CA LEU A 48 -17.14 9.84 -7.09
C LEU A 48 -17.71 11.25 -6.97
N LYS A 49 -17.42 11.92 -5.86
CA LYS A 49 -17.56 13.36 -5.69
C LYS A 49 -16.22 14.02 -5.97
N VAL A 50 -16.20 15.09 -6.77
CA VAL A 50 -14.99 15.87 -7.05
C VAL A 50 -15.13 17.25 -6.43
N GLU A 51 -14.10 17.69 -5.71
CA GLU A 51 -14.05 18.99 -5.05
C GLU A 51 -12.78 19.72 -5.45
N PHE A 52 -12.89 20.95 -5.95
CA PHE A 52 -11.72 21.75 -6.32
C PHE A 52 -11.40 22.76 -5.21
N ALA A 53 -10.24 22.61 -4.57
CA ALA A 53 -9.81 23.47 -3.48
C ALA A 53 -9.30 24.83 -4.00
N GLY A 54 -9.54 25.90 -3.24
CA GLY A 54 -9.13 27.27 -3.61
C GLY A 54 -10.13 28.02 -4.50
N GLU A 55 -11.37 27.53 -4.62
CA GLU A 55 -12.47 28.32 -5.17
C GLU A 55 -12.84 29.46 -4.21
N ASP A 56 -12.15 30.59 -4.34
CA ASP A 56 -12.76 31.87 -4.00
C ASP A 56 -14.15 31.92 -4.70
N PRO A 57 -15.25 32.20 -3.99
CA PRO A 57 -16.57 32.35 -4.61
C PRO A 57 -16.57 33.32 -5.81
N LEU A 58 -15.63 34.27 -5.86
CA LEU A 58 -15.41 35.21 -6.95
C LEU A 58 -14.61 34.66 -8.16
N LEU A 59 -13.98 33.49 -8.03
CA LEU A 59 -13.18 32.82 -9.06
C LEU A 59 -13.84 31.55 -9.63
N ARG A 60 -15.12 31.29 -9.28
CA ARG A 60 -15.92 30.21 -9.89
C ARG A 60 -15.81 30.26 -11.42
N GLY A 61 -15.22 29.21 -11.99
CA GLY A 61 -15.05 29.06 -13.44
C GLY A 61 -13.62 29.25 -13.98
N LYS A 62 -12.63 29.63 -13.15
CA LYS A 62 -11.22 29.61 -13.60
C LYS A 62 -10.61 28.21 -13.47
N LYS A 63 -9.93 27.76 -14.53
CA LYS A 63 -9.23 26.47 -14.55
C LYS A 63 -8.20 26.39 -13.42
N GLN A 64 -8.15 25.27 -12.71
CA GLN A 64 -7.09 25.01 -11.73
C GLN A 64 -5.71 25.00 -12.43
N PRO A 65 -4.72 25.73 -11.91
CA PRO A 65 -3.39 25.77 -12.50
C PRO A 65 -2.74 24.39 -12.44
N PHE A 66 -1.87 24.11 -13.41
CA PHE A 66 -1.04 22.91 -13.43
C PHE A 66 0.39 23.30 -13.00
N PRO A 67 1.11 22.48 -12.21
CA PRO A 67 0.79 21.12 -11.73
C PRO A 67 -0.37 21.08 -10.72
N ARG A 68 -0.96 19.90 -10.55
CA ARG A 68 -2.08 19.65 -9.62
C ARG A 68 -1.75 18.55 -8.64
N ALA A 69 -2.48 18.57 -7.54
CA ALA A 69 -2.43 17.55 -6.52
C ALA A 69 -3.83 17.05 -6.16
N TYR A 70 -3.89 15.81 -5.71
CA TYR A 70 -5.11 15.05 -5.50
C TYR A 70 -5.07 14.41 -4.11
N THR A 71 -6.19 14.46 -3.41
CA THR A 71 -6.44 13.63 -2.22
C THR A 71 -7.71 12.86 -2.46
N LEU A 72 -7.61 11.53 -2.48
CA LEU A 72 -8.75 10.64 -2.61
C LEU A 72 -9.08 10.05 -1.24
N THR A 73 -10.30 10.31 -0.77
CA THR A 73 -10.84 9.79 0.48
C THR A 73 -11.96 8.79 0.20
N HIS A 74 -11.96 7.69 0.94
CA HIS A 74 -12.97 6.64 0.88
C HIS A 74 -13.83 6.65 2.14
N CYS A 75 -15.14 6.48 1.97
CA CYS A 75 -16.07 6.28 3.08
C CYS A 75 -16.49 4.81 3.15
N ASP A 76 -15.98 4.06 4.14
CA ASP A 76 -16.24 2.62 4.28
C ASP A 76 -17.72 2.26 4.42
N LEU A 77 -18.53 3.14 5.01
CA LEU A 77 -19.97 2.90 5.21
C LEU A 77 -20.78 2.98 3.90
N THR A 78 -20.41 3.88 3.00
CA THR A 78 -21.20 4.18 1.78
C THR A 78 -20.52 3.70 0.49
N ALA A 79 -19.23 3.35 0.60
CA ALA A 79 -18.30 3.17 -0.51
C ALA A 79 -18.25 4.38 -1.46
N ASN A 80 -18.52 5.59 -0.94
CA ASN A 80 -18.37 6.84 -1.68
C ASN A 80 -16.90 7.26 -1.69
N LEU A 81 -16.50 7.90 -2.79
CA LEU A 81 -15.16 8.43 -3.00
C LEU A 81 -15.25 9.96 -3.12
N THR A 82 -14.35 10.67 -2.45
CA THR A 82 -14.19 12.10 -2.62
C THR A 82 -12.79 12.37 -3.17
N LEU A 83 -12.69 13.01 -4.33
CA LEU A 83 -11.44 13.48 -4.92
C LEU A 83 -11.34 14.99 -4.73
N ALA A 84 -10.49 15.41 -3.80
CA ALA A 84 -10.10 16.81 -3.66
C ALA A 84 -8.97 17.11 -4.64
N VAL A 85 -9.13 18.15 -5.46
CA VAL A 85 -8.16 18.61 -6.46
C VAL A 85 -7.67 19.99 -6.07
N THR A 86 -6.36 20.13 -5.92
CA THR A 86 -5.70 21.39 -5.53
C THR A 86 -4.74 21.83 -6.62
N GLY A 87 -4.75 23.12 -6.95
CA GLY A 87 -3.75 23.71 -7.85
C GLY A 87 -2.40 23.88 -7.17
N GLY A 88 -1.32 23.62 -7.90
CA GLY A 88 0.05 23.70 -7.42
C GLY A 88 0.61 22.36 -6.92
N PRO A 89 1.95 22.25 -6.81
CA PRO A 89 2.60 21.07 -6.24
C PRO A 89 2.37 21.03 -4.71
N MET A 90 2.42 19.83 -4.12
CA MET A 90 2.25 19.70 -2.68
C MET A 90 3.51 20.20 -1.97
N THR A 91 3.33 21.04 -0.95
CA THR A 91 4.47 21.43 -0.12
C THR A 91 4.88 20.27 0.78
N SER A 92 6.16 20.23 1.16
CA SER A 92 6.65 19.24 2.14
C SER A 92 5.89 19.30 3.47
N GLU A 93 5.37 20.47 3.84
CA GLU A 93 4.54 20.63 5.03
C GLU A 93 3.16 20.02 4.87
N GLN A 94 2.51 20.18 3.71
CA GLN A 94 1.23 19.53 3.41
C GLN A 94 1.39 18.01 3.42
N LEU A 95 2.46 17.48 2.79
CA LEU A 95 2.72 16.04 2.78
C LEU A 95 3.00 15.48 4.19
N ARG A 96 3.77 16.20 5.01
CA ARG A 96 4.02 15.84 6.42
C ARG A 96 2.77 15.95 7.28
N SER A 97 1.95 16.98 7.05
CA SER A 97 0.68 17.17 7.73
C SER A 97 -0.26 16.00 7.41
N TRP A 98 -0.34 15.56 6.16
CA TRP A 98 -1.17 14.40 5.82
C TRP A 98 -0.70 13.10 6.46
N GLN A 99 0.60 12.90 6.60
CA GLN A 99 1.14 11.76 7.34
C GLN A 99 0.60 11.69 8.78
N SER A 100 0.28 12.84 9.39
CA SER A 100 -0.22 12.92 10.76
C SER A 100 -1.74 13.17 10.89
N THR A 101 -2.42 13.67 9.87
CA THR A 101 -3.81 14.19 9.97
C THR A 101 -4.87 13.49 9.11
N LEU A 102 -4.52 12.88 7.97
CA LEU A 102 -5.52 12.24 7.10
C LEU A 102 -6.02 10.92 7.68
N GLN A 103 -7.22 10.52 7.26
CA GLN A 103 -7.68 9.16 7.51
C GLN A 103 -6.72 8.24 6.77
N ARG A 104 -6.27 7.18 7.43
CA ARG A 104 -5.09 6.43 6.95
C ARG A 104 -5.29 5.78 5.58
N ASP A 105 -6.52 5.66 5.12
CA ASP A 105 -6.85 5.04 3.84
C ASP A 105 -6.96 6.07 2.70
N ASP A 106 -6.72 7.35 3.01
CA ASP A 106 -6.60 8.40 2.02
C ASP A 106 -5.35 8.18 1.16
N VAL A 107 -5.51 8.38 -0.15
CA VAL A 107 -4.41 8.32 -1.11
C VAL A 107 -4.15 9.70 -1.67
N VAL A 108 -2.89 10.09 -1.62
CA VAL A 108 -2.42 11.39 -2.13
C VAL A 108 -1.71 11.17 -3.45
N ALA A 109 -1.96 12.02 -4.44
CA ALA A 109 -1.20 12.02 -5.68
C ALA A 109 -0.82 13.45 -6.11
N GLU A 110 0.34 13.63 -6.71
CA GLU A 110 0.78 14.94 -7.21
C GLU A 110 1.53 14.83 -8.52
N TRP A 111 1.34 15.83 -9.38
CA TRP A 111 2.11 16.00 -10.58
C TRP A 111 3.44 16.68 -10.26
N LYS A 112 4.55 16.02 -10.62
CA LYS A 112 5.91 16.55 -10.50
C LYS A 112 6.64 16.50 -11.83
N GLU A 113 7.54 17.45 -12.05
CA GLU A 113 8.47 17.36 -13.18
C GLU A 113 9.39 16.15 -12.99
N ALA A 114 9.58 15.39 -14.06
CA ALA A 114 10.48 14.25 -14.07
C ALA A 114 11.93 14.73 -13.95
N ALA A 115 12.74 13.97 -13.21
CA ALA A 115 14.14 14.29 -12.95
C ALA A 115 15.02 14.43 -14.21
N ALA A 116 14.56 13.96 -15.37
CA ALA A 116 15.25 14.10 -16.65
C ALA A 116 15.18 15.52 -17.25
N GLY A 117 14.41 16.44 -16.65
CA GLY A 117 14.54 17.89 -16.90
C GLY A 117 13.98 18.41 -18.24
N ALA A 118 13.11 17.66 -18.92
CA ALA A 118 12.59 18.03 -20.25
C ALA A 118 11.14 18.57 -20.23
N GLY A 119 10.61 19.01 -19.09
CA GLY A 119 9.19 19.37 -18.94
C GLY A 119 8.23 18.17 -18.97
N GLU A 120 8.77 16.95 -18.97
CA GLU A 120 8.01 15.72 -18.78
C GLU A 120 7.46 15.66 -17.35
N MET A 121 6.19 15.31 -17.21
CA MET A 121 5.54 15.16 -15.91
C MET A 121 5.49 13.71 -15.50
N ALA A 122 5.51 13.46 -14.19
CA ALA A 122 5.25 12.18 -13.58
C ALA A 122 4.23 12.32 -12.46
N LEU A 123 3.36 11.33 -12.30
CA LEU A 123 2.40 11.28 -11.20
C LEU A 123 3.03 10.53 -10.03
N HIS A 124 3.19 11.22 -8.91
CA HIS A 124 3.70 10.65 -7.67
C HIS A 124 2.53 10.36 -6.75
N VAL A 125 2.31 9.08 -6.44
CA VAL A 125 1.25 8.61 -5.55
C VAL A 125 1.86 8.21 -4.22
N HIS A 126 1.26 8.63 -3.12
CA HIS A 126 1.76 8.43 -1.77
C HIS A 126 0.74 7.62 -0.96
N CYS A 127 1.20 6.48 -0.46
CA CYS A 127 0.42 5.56 0.38
C CYS A 127 1.14 5.34 1.71
N PHE A 128 0.48 5.62 2.82
CA PHE A 128 1.03 5.37 4.15
C PHE A 128 0.63 3.96 4.62
N VAL A 129 1.59 3.03 4.61
CA VAL A 129 1.31 1.61 4.86
C VAL A 129 1.58 1.20 6.31
N SER A 130 2.36 1.94 7.07
CA SER A 130 2.51 1.71 8.53
C SER A 130 2.25 2.99 9.33
N GLY A 131 2.06 2.84 10.64
CA GLY A 131 1.79 3.96 11.54
C GLY A 131 2.66 3.95 12.81
N ALA A 132 2.27 4.76 13.79
CA ALA A 132 3.08 5.11 14.97
C ALA A 132 3.18 4.01 16.06
N ASN A 133 2.43 2.90 15.95
CA ASN A 133 2.44 1.83 16.95
C ASN A 133 2.73 0.45 16.36
N LEU A 134 3.09 -0.50 17.24
CA LEU A 134 3.52 -1.85 16.87
C LEU A 134 2.45 -2.61 16.08
N LEU A 135 1.16 -2.47 16.43
CA LEU A 135 0.07 -3.13 15.69
C LEU A 135 -0.02 -2.64 14.23
N GLN A 136 0.24 -1.35 14.00
CA GLN A 136 0.25 -0.76 12.65
C GLN A 136 1.48 -1.15 11.86
N GLU A 137 2.62 -1.35 12.51
CA GLU A 137 3.82 -1.91 11.87
C GLU A 137 3.58 -3.38 11.45
N LEU A 138 2.87 -4.14 12.27
CA LEU A 138 2.45 -5.52 11.97
C LEU A 138 1.44 -5.60 10.82
N ALA A 139 0.57 -4.58 10.69
CA ALA A 139 -0.37 -4.45 9.58
C ALA A 139 0.25 -3.94 8.28
N ALA A 140 1.52 -3.52 8.27
CA ALA A 140 2.13 -2.86 7.12
C ALA A 140 2.12 -3.71 5.85
N GLY A 141 2.30 -5.02 5.99
CA GLY A 141 2.20 -5.96 4.86
C GLY A 141 0.79 -6.08 4.31
N PHE A 142 -0.23 -6.07 5.17
CA PHE A 142 -1.63 -6.09 4.74
C PHE A 142 -1.98 -4.79 4.01
N ARG A 143 -1.66 -3.63 4.59
CA ARG A 143 -1.95 -2.32 3.98
C ARG A 143 -1.21 -2.16 2.64
N TYR A 144 0.07 -2.57 2.56
CA TYR A 144 0.80 -2.62 1.29
C TYR A 144 0.06 -3.43 0.23
N TYR A 145 -0.47 -4.61 0.59
CA TYR A 145 -1.27 -5.43 -0.33
C TYR A 145 -2.57 -4.72 -0.74
N VAL A 146 -3.33 -4.18 0.21
CA VAL A 146 -4.60 -3.48 -0.06
C VAL A 146 -4.37 -2.30 -1.00
N PHE A 147 -3.42 -1.41 -0.68
CA PHE A 147 -3.10 -0.29 -1.56
C PHE A 147 -2.64 -0.76 -2.93
N SER A 148 -1.76 -1.76 -3.01
CA SER A 148 -1.37 -2.31 -4.31
C SER A 148 -2.59 -2.72 -5.11
N LYS A 149 -3.53 -3.45 -4.50
CA LYS A 149 -4.75 -3.95 -5.15
C LYS A 149 -5.72 -2.84 -5.58
N GLU A 150 -5.91 -1.81 -4.76
CA GLU A 150 -6.93 -0.76 -4.98
C GLU A 150 -6.40 0.48 -5.71
N LEU A 151 -5.08 0.69 -5.80
CA LEU A 151 -4.48 1.83 -6.49
C LEU A 151 -4.93 2.01 -7.95
N PRO A 152 -5.16 0.97 -8.77
CA PRO A 152 -5.73 1.15 -10.10
C PRO A 152 -7.10 1.86 -10.08
N LEU A 153 -7.92 1.64 -9.05
CA LEU A 153 -9.17 2.38 -8.84
C LEU A 153 -8.90 3.84 -8.49
N VAL A 154 -7.91 4.11 -7.63
CA VAL A 154 -7.49 5.48 -7.28
C VAL A 154 -7.09 6.26 -8.54
N LEU A 155 -6.27 5.64 -9.40
CA LEU A 155 -5.82 6.27 -10.64
C LEU A 155 -6.99 6.52 -11.61
N LYS A 156 -7.97 5.61 -11.68
CA LYS A 156 -9.21 5.85 -12.45
C LYS A 156 -10.00 7.02 -11.90
N ALA A 157 -10.08 7.16 -10.57
CA ALA A 157 -10.77 8.29 -9.94
C ALA A 157 -10.10 9.63 -10.30
N VAL A 158 -8.76 9.69 -10.30
CA VAL A 158 -8.01 10.89 -10.74
C VAL A 158 -8.30 11.21 -12.21
N VAL A 159 -8.18 10.22 -13.11
CA VAL A 159 -8.41 10.43 -14.55
C VAL A 159 -9.85 10.85 -14.84
N HIS A 160 -10.82 10.22 -14.18
CA HIS A 160 -12.23 10.53 -14.37
C HIS A 160 -12.62 11.87 -13.74
N GLY A 161 -12.16 12.12 -12.50
CA GLY A 161 -12.52 13.31 -11.74
C GLY A 161 -11.89 14.59 -12.29
N ASP A 162 -10.73 14.47 -12.96
CA ASP A 162 -10.07 15.58 -13.64
C ASP A 162 -10.02 15.41 -15.17
N ALA A 163 -11.10 14.91 -15.77
CA ALA A 163 -11.17 14.63 -17.21
C ALA A 163 -10.87 15.85 -18.10
N ALA A 164 -11.15 17.07 -17.61
CA ALA A 164 -10.82 18.30 -18.33
C ALA A 164 -9.30 18.48 -18.50
N LEU A 165 -8.51 18.20 -17.47
CA LEU A 165 -7.05 18.22 -17.57
C LEU A 165 -6.54 17.21 -18.61
N PHE A 166 -7.05 15.98 -18.58
CA PHE A 166 -6.61 14.94 -19.52
C PHE A 166 -7.09 15.16 -20.95
N SER A 167 -8.17 15.93 -21.15
CA SER A 167 -8.60 16.37 -22.47
C SER A 167 -7.69 17.46 -23.03
N GLU A 168 -7.21 18.37 -22.17
CA GLU A 168 -6.30 19.46 -22.54
C GLU A 168 -4.84 18.97 -22.69
N ARG A 169 -4.45 17.98 -21.88
CA ARG A 169 -3.09 17.45 -21.79
C ARG A 169 -3.08 15.92 -21.93
N PRO A 170 -3.42 15.38 -23.11
CA PRO A 170 -3.50 13.93 -23.33
C PRO A 170 -2.14 13.22 -23.11
N GLU A 171 -1.02 13.94 -23.22
CA GLU A 171 0.32 13.41 -22.95
C GLU A 171 0.49 12.89 -21.51
N LEU A 172 -0.30 13.41 -20.55
CA LEU A 172 -0.28 12.95 -19.16
C LEU A 172 -0.73 11.50 -19.00
N MET A 173 -1.44 10.93 -19.97
CA MET A 173 -1.78 9.50 -19.96
C MET A 173 -0.57 8.59 -20.16
N GLU A 174 0.49 9.09 -20.79
CA GLU A 174 1.73 8.36 -21.00
C GLU A 174 2.78 8.64 -19.91
N ALA A 175 2.50 9.60 -19.02
CA ALA A 175 3.36 9.93 -17.90
C ALA A 175 3.56 8.74 -16.95
N LYS A 176 4.78 8.61 -16.41
CA LYS A 176 5.11 7.56 -15.45
C LYS A 176 4.37 7.79 -14.13
N VAL A 177 3.86 6.70 -13.56
CA VAL A 177 3.32 6.66 -12.19
C VAL A 177 4.37 6.09 -11.25
N TRP A 178 4.73 6.87 -10.25
CA TRP A 178 5.61 6.47 -9.15
C TRP A 178 4.79 6.31 -7.88
N VAL A 179 4.76 5.11 -7.33
CA VAL A 179 4.05 4.82 -6.08
C VAL A 179 5.04 4.76 -4.93
N HIS A 180 4.84 5.64 -3.95
CA HIS A 180 5.63 5.74 -2.72
C HIS A 180 4.86 5.06 -1.60
N PHE A 181 5.30 3.88 -1.21
CA PHE A 181 4.82 3.20 -0.01
C PHE A 181 5.66 3.68 1.16
N HIS A 182 5.07 4.52 2.01
CA HIS A 182 5.72 5.09 3.19
C HIS A 182 5.55 4.16 4.39
N SER A 183 6.66 3.72 4.97
CA SER A 183 6.65 2.85 6.15
C SER A 183 7.85 3.09 7.07
N SER A 184 7.69 2.84 8.36
CA SER A 184 8.80 2.67 9.31
C SER A 184 9.58 1.39 9.04
N SER A 185 8.92 0.35 8.54
CA SER A 185 9.56 -0.90 8.15
C SER A 185 10.31 -0.74 6.83
N ARG A 186 11.62 -0.96 6.84
CA ARG A 186 12.47 -0.95 5.62
C ARG A 186 11.95 -1.90 4.54
N LYS A 187 11.26 -2.98 4.93
CA LYS A 187 10.67 -3.91 3.98
C LYS A 187 9.58 -3.24 3.13
N TYR A 188 8.74 -2.40 3.72
CA TYR A 188 7.60 -1.80 3.03
C TYR A 188 7.82 -0.34 2.62
N ASN A 189 8.87 0.29 3.12
CA ASN A 189 9.28 1.64 2.70
C ASN A 189 9.98 1.60 1.34
N ARG A 190 9.23 1.79 0.24
CA ARG A 190 9.75 1.61 -1.12
C ARG A 190 9.03 2.48 -2.14
N ILE A 191 9.72 2.70 -3.26
CA ILE A 191 9.18 3.38 -4.43
C ILE A 191 9.07 2.36 -5.57
N GLU A 192 7.91 2.31 -6.21
CA GLU A 192 7.65 1.43 -7.36
C GLU A 192 7.28 2.25 -8.60
N CYS A 193 7.87 1.90 -9.75
CA CYS A 193 7.44 2.43 -11.04
C CYS A 193 6.34 1.53 -11.59
N TRP A 194 5.14 2.08 -11.78
CA TRP A 194 4.00 1.35 -12.32
C TRP A 194 3.85 1.52 -13.83
N GLY A 195 4.76 2.26 -14.45
CA GLY A 195 4.74 2.56 -15.88
C GLY A 195 3.81 3.72 -16.22
N PRO A 196 3.41 3.84 -17.50
CA PRO A 196 2.49 4.89 -17.95
C PRO A 196 1.15 4.85 -17.22
N LEU A 197 0.56 6.02 -16.94
CA LEU A 197 -0.71 6.15 -16.24
C LEU A 197 -1.83 5.33 -16.90
N ARG A 198 -1.91 5.33 -18.23
CA ARG A 198 -2.86 4.51 -19.01
C ARG A 198 -2.79 3.03 -18.64
N GLU A 199 -1.59 2.49 -18.46
CA GLU A 199 -1.42 1.07 -18.14
C GLU A 199 -1.54 0.82 -16.64
N ALA A 200 -1.10 1.75 -15.80
CA ALA A 200 -1.25 1.69 -14.35
C ALA A 200 -2.74 1.63 -13.93
N THR A 201 -3.64 2.34 -14.62
CA THR A 201 -5.10 2.26 -14.37
C THR A 201 -5.71 0.91 -14.72
N LYS A 202 -5.10 0.14 -15.63
CA LYS A 202 -5.58 -1.19 -16.05
C LYS A 202 -4.89 -2.33 -15.32
N ARG A 203 -3.95 -2.03 -14.44
CA ARG A 203 -3.09 -3.01 -13.80
C ARG A 203 -3.93 -3.99 -12.99
N ASN A 204 -4.08 -5.20 -13.52
CA ASN A 204 -4.65 -6.32 -12.79
C ASN A 204 -3.52 -7.01 -12.04
N LEU A 205 -3.67 -7.13 -10.73
CA LEU A 205 -2.60 -7.56 -9.84
C LEU A 205 -2.42 -9.08 -9.76
N HIS A 206 -2.45 -9.73 -10.92
CA HIS A 206 -2.33 -11.18 -11.07
C HIS A 206 -0.97 -11.72 -10.54
N LEU A 207 0.07 -10.89 -10.50
CA LEU A 207 1.40 -11.29 -10.02
C LEU A 207 1.51 -11.33 -8.49
N LEU A 208 0.84 -10.42 -7.74
CA LEU A 208 0.79 -10.58 -6.28
C LEU A 208 -0.12 -11.74 -5.91
N ASP A 209 -1.22 -11.95 -6.63
CA ASP A 209 -2.11 -13.09 -6.39
C ASP A 209 -1.37 -14.42 -6.63
N ARG A 210 -0.63 -14.57 -7.74
CA ARG A 210 0.18 -15.76 -7.98
C ARG A 210 1.27 -15.99 -6.93
N ARG A 211 1.97 -14.93 -6.50
CA ARG A 211 3.00 -15.04 -5.45
C ARG A 211 2.38 -15.39 -4.08
N LEU A 212 1.19 -14.89 -3.83
CA LEU A 212 0.36 -15.16 -2.66
C LEU A 212 -0.19 -16.60 -2.69
N ASP A 213 -0.49 -17.16 -3.87
CA ASP A 213 -0.85 -18.57 -4.08
C ASP A 213 0.36 -19.50 -3.90
N GLU A 214 1.52 -19.13 -4.44
CA GLU A 214 2.77 -19.88 -4.27
C GLU A 214 3.20 -19.95 -2.79
N LEU A 215 3.16 -18.83 -2.07
CA LEU A 215 3.41 -18.80 -0.62
C LEU A 215 2.38 -19.64 0.16
N GLN A 216 1.13 -19.66 -0.28
CA GLN A 216 0.12 -20.52 0.33
C GLN A 216 0.37 -22.00 0.08
N SER A 217 0.81 -22.38 -1.11
CA SER A 217 1.18 -23.76 -1.41
C SER A 217 2.34 -24.22 -0.52
N ALA A 218 3.28 -23.32 -0.22
CA ALA A 218 4.38 -23.56 0.72
C ALA A 218 3.89 -23.67 2.18
N ILE A 219 2.98 -22.80 2.61
CA ILE A 219 2.38 -22.83 3.97
C ILE A 219 1.46 -24.05 4.16
N THR A 220 0.69 -24.43 3.15
CA THR A 220 -0.16 -25.64 3.20
C THR A 220 0.66 -26.92 3.15
N ARG A 221 1.77 -26.96 2.39
CA ARG A 221 2.76 -28.05 2.47
C ARG A 221 3.40 -28.16 3.85
N SER A 222 3.67 -27.05 4.54
CA SER A 222 4.21 -27.07 5.91
C SER A 222 3.15 -27.36 6.99
N ARG A 223 1.85 -27.18 6.69
CA ARG A 223 0.71 -27.43 7.60
C ARG A 223 0.25 -28.89 7.69
N ARG A 224 1.11 -29.88 7.41
CA ARG A 224 0.89 -31.27 7.86
C ARG A 224 1.18 -31.41 9.36
N ARG A 225 0.45 -30.68 10.22
CA ARG A 225 0.25 -30.83 11.68
C ARG A 225 -0.09 -29.47 12.32
N ARG A 226 -1.40 -29.20 12.52
CA ARG A 226 -2.04 -28.53 13.69
C ARG A 226 -3.41 -27.94 13.31
N LYS A 227 -4.39 -28.05 14.21
CA LYS A 227 -5.74 -27.46 14.09
C LYS A 227 -5.66 -25.94 14.28
N TRP A 228 -6.17 -25.17 13.33
CA TRP A 228 -6.24 -23.70 13.37
C TRP A 228 -7.69 -23.23 13.52
N ALA A 229 -7.88 -22.04 14.11
CA ALA A 229 -9.16 -21.33 14.13
C ALA A 229 -9.64 -20.98 12.70
N SER A 230 -10.95 -20.79 12.52
CA SER A 230 -11.54 -20.60 11.20
C SER A 230 -11.02 -19.31 10.53
N PRO A 231 -10.94 -19.27 9.19
CA PRO A 231 -10.50 -18.08 8.45
C PRO A 231 -11.28 -16.80 8.81
N GLU A 232 -12.56 -16.94 9.14
CA GLU A 232 -13.44 -15.85 9.58
C GLU A 232 -13.00 -15.22 10.90
N THR A 233 -12.49 -16.02 11.86
CA THR A 233 -11.97 -15.50 13.13
C THR A 233 -10.68 -14.71 12.93
N ILE A 234 -9.84 -15.13 11.98
CA ILE A 234 -8.60 -14.44 11.62
C ILE A 234 -8.93 -13.12 10.90
N PHE A 235 -9.91 -13.13 10.01
CA PHE A 235 -10.41 -11.94 9.32
C PHE A 235 -10.97 -10.92 10.30
N ASN A 236 -11.88 -11.35 11.18
CA ASN A 236 -12.51 -10.47 12.16
C ASN A 236 -11.49 -9.90 13.16
N ALA A 237 -10.48 -10.70 13.55
CA ALA A 237 -9.40 -10.22 14.40
C ALA A 237 -8.51 -9.17 13.70
N LEU A 238 -8.34 -9.26 12.38
CA LEU A 238 -7.57 -8.27 11.60
C LEU A 238 -8.39 -7.02 11.29
N VAL A 239 -9.67 -7.16 10.94
CA VAL A 239 -10.61 -6.04 10.78
C VAL A 239 -10.72 -5.24 12.09
N ALA A 240 -10.86 -5.92 13.23
CA ALA A 240 -10.90 -5.27 14.55
C ALA A 240 -9.55 -4.65 15.00
N LEU A 241 -8.45 -4.98 14.32
CA LEU A 241 -7.12 -4.39 14.57
C LEU A 241 -6.83 -3.19 13.64
N LEU A 242 -7.61 -3.05 12.56
CA LEU A 242 -7.42 -2.09 11.47
C LEU A 242 -8.42 -0.92 11.53
N LEU A 243 -9.57 -1.11 12.20
CA LEU A 243 -10.49 -0.06 12.66
C LEU A 243 -9.98 0.56 13.97
#